data_AF-A0A840PSF1-F1
#
_entry.id   AF-A0A840PSF1-F1
#
_cell.length_a   1.000
_cell.length_b   1.000
_cell.length_c   1.000
_cell.angle_alpha   90.00
_cell.angle_beta   90.00
_cell.angle_gamma   90.00
#
_symmetry.space_group_name_H-M   'P 1'
#
loop_
_entity.id
_entity.type
_entity.pdbx_description
1 polymer ?
#
loop_
_entity_poly.entity_id
_entity_poly.type
_entity_poly.pdbx_seq_one_letter_code
_entity_poly.pdbx_strand_id
1 'polypeptide(L)'
;MIRIVDYDPAWPDRFEALRKDYAQALEAGCVPAISIEHVGSTSVPGLAAKPVIDCDIVVAEHVEAATDVLIGLGFSPLGELGIPQ
;
A
#
# COMPACT_ATOMS: atom_id res chain seq x y z
N MET A 1 -15.96 11.99 10.30
CA MET A 1 -16.37 10.88 11.18
C MET A 1 -15.71 9.61 10.66
N ILE A 2 -14.95 8.89 11.48
CA ILE A 2 -14.32 7.62 11.08
C ILE A 2 -15.30 6.49 11.42
N ARG A 3 -15.63 5.64 10.45
CA ARG A 3 -16.48 4.45 10.64
C ARG A 3 -15.61 3.21 10.78
N ILE A 4 -15.82 2.47 11.86
CA ILE A 4 -15.24 1.14 12.08
C ILE A 4 -16.29 0.09 11.69
N VAL A 5 -15.85 -0.96 11.01
CA VAL A 5 -16.68 -2.10 10.61
C VAL A 5 -16.05 -3.40 11.10
N ASP A 6 -16.87 -4.44 11.25
CA ASP A 6 -16.37 -5.80 11.49
C ASP A 6 -15.44 -6.24 10.35
N TYR A 7 -14.59 -7.23 10.66
CA TYR A 7 -13.65 -7.76 9.68
C TYR A 7 -14.35 -8.21 8.39
N ASP A 8 -13.90 -7.70 7.25
CA ASP A 8 -14.38 -8.11 5.94
C ASP A 8 -13.43 -9.18 5.37
N PRO A 9 -13.88 -10.43 5.17
CA PRO A 9 -13.05 -11.49 4.63
C PRO A 9 -12.58 -11.23 3.20
N ALA A 10 -13.09 -10.21 2.51
CA ALA A 10 -12.60 -9.78 1.22
C ALA A 10 -11.37 -8.85 1.29
N TRP A 11 -10.94 -8.38 2.48
CA TRP A 11 -9.77 -7.51 2.58
C TRP A 11 -8.46 -8.13 2.07
N PRO A 12 -8.14 -9.41 2.35
CA PRO A 12 -6.96 -10.06 1.77
C PRO A 12 -6.99 -10.08 0.23
N ASP A 13 -8.13 -10.41 -0.37
CA ASP A 13 -8.28 -10.44 -1.84
C ASP A 13 -8.16 -9.05 -2.47
N ARG A 14 -8.71 -8.02 -1.80
CA ARG A 14 -8.56 -6.62 -2.22
C ARG A 14 -7.10 -6.18 -2.17
N PHE A 15 -6.38 -6.53 -1.10
CA PHE A 15 -4.96 -6.26 -1.02
C PHE A 15 -4.19 -6.98 -2.13
N GLU A 16 -4.48 -8.25 -2.40
CA GLU A 16 -3.78 -9.02 -3.44
C GLU A 16 -3.97 -8.42 -4.85
N ALA A 17 -5.17 -7.90 -5.14
CA ALA A 17 -5.41 -7.15 -6.38
C ALA A 17 -4.56 -5.87 -6.46
N LEU A 18 -4.54 -5.06 -5.39
CA LEU A 18 -3.72 -3.84 -5.31
C LEU A 18 -2.23 -4.17 -5.41
N ARG A 19 -1.77 -5.22 -4.73
CA ARG A 19 -0.38 -5.69 -4.75
C ARG A 19 0.06 -6.02 -6.18
N LYS A 20 -0.80 -6.70 -6.95
CA LYS A 20 -0.54 -7.01 -8.35
C LYS A 20 -0.44 -5.75 -9.21
N ASP A 21 -1.36 -4.81 -9.05
CA ASP A 21 -1.37 -3.56 -9.81
C ASP A 21 -0.13 -2.71 -9.52
N TYR A 22 0.26 -2.61 -8.24
CA TYR A 22 1.46 -1.89 -7.82
C TYR A 22 2.73 -2.56 -8.33
N ALA A 23 2.85 -3.88 -8.22
CA ALA A 23 4.00 -4.63 -8.73
C ALA A 23 4.19 -4.43 -10.23
N GLN A 24 3.11 -4.50 -11.01
CA GLN A 24 3.16 -4.28 -12.46
C GLN A 24 3.59 -2.85 -12.82
N ALA A 25 3.07 -1.85 -12.10
CA ALA A 25 3.43 -0.46 -12.33
C ALA A 25 4.90 -0.18 -11.98
N LEU A 26 5.39 -0.74 -10.86
CA LEU A 26 6.77 -0.61 -10.42
C LEU A 26 7.74 -1.28 -11.40
N GLU A 27 7.40 -2.47 -11.88
CA GLU A 27 8.17 -3.17 -12.93
C GLU A 27 8.23 -2.35 -14.23
N ALA A 28 7.10 -1.81 -14.69
CA ALA A 28 7.04 -0.96 -15.88
C ALA A 28 7.84 0.34 -15.72
N GLY A 29 7.95 0.86 -14.49
CA GLY A 29 8.77 2.01 -14.12
C GLY A 29 10.25 1.67 -13.87
N CYS A 30 10.68 0.43 -14.07
CA CYS A 30 12.04 -0.06 -13.75
C CYS A 30 12.42 0.15 -12.27
N VAL A 31 11.44 0.09 -11.35
CA VAL A 31 11.63 0.24 -9.91
C VAL A 31 11.57 -1.15 -9.25
N PRO A 32 12.71 -1.72 -8.81
CA PRO A 32 12.69 -3.02 -8.15
C PRO A 32 12.14 -2.90 -6.72
N ALA A 33 10.95 -3.44 -6.50
CA ALA A 33 10.39 -3.62 -5.16
C ALA A 33 11.00 -4.85 -4.49
N ILE A 34 11.42 -4.70 -3.23
CA ILE A 34 11.90 -5.79 -2.36
C ILE A 34 10.70 -6.59 -1.84
N SER A 35 9.68 -5.90 -1.35
CA SER A 35 8.42 -6.49 -0.91
C SER A 35 7.26 -5.52 -1.05
N ILE A 36 6.04 -6.07 -1.09
CA ILE A 36 4.79 -5.31 -1.02
C ILE A 36 3.90 -6.05 0.00
N GLU A 37 3.59 -5.41 1.12
CA GLU A 37 3.05 -6.07 2.32
C GLU A 37 1.73 -5.46 2.77
N HIS A 38 0.81 -6.32 3.22
CA HIS A 38 -0.47 -5.89 3.79
C HIS A 38 -0.28 -5.57 5.26
N VAL A 39 -0.33 -4.30 5.60
CA VAL A 39 -0.15 -3.81 6.97
C VAL A 39 -1.44 -3.19 7.50
N GLY A 40 -1.40 -2.73 8.76
CA GLY A 40 -2.55 -2.12 9.41
C GLY A 40 -3.61 -3.12 9.86
N SER A 41 -4.73 -2.62 10.40
CA SER A 41 -5.74 -3.49 11.03
C SER A 41 -6.49 -4.37 10.03
N THR A 42 -6.58 -3.97 8.76
CA THR A 42 -7.28 -4.77 7.74
C THR A 42 -6.52 -6.03 7.32
N SER A 43 -5.25 -6.17 7.71
CA SER A 43 -4.46 -7.39 7.48
C SER A 43 -4.61 -8.44 8.59
N VAL A 44 -5.36 -8.13 9.66
CA VAL A 44 -5.54 -9.02 10.82
C VAL A 44 -6.92 -9.67 10.78
N PRO A 45 -7.03 -11.00 10.48
CA PRO A 45 -8.30 -11.70 10.45
C PRO A 45 -9.09 -11.57 11.75
N GLY A 46 -10.36 -11.19 11.63
CA GLY A 46 -11.28 -11.02 12.76
C GLY A 46 -11.18 -9.69 13.50
N LEU A 47 -10.27 -8.78 13.11
CA LEU A 47 -10.15 -7.46 13.73
C LEU A 47 -11.08 -6.44 13.05
N ALA A 48 -11.94 -5.77 13.84
CA ALA A 48 -12.73 -4.64 13.36
C ALA A 48 -11.83 -3.44 13.03
N ALA A 49 -12.05 -2.79 11.89
CA ALA A 49 -11.17 -1.75 11.38
C ALA A 49 -11.91 -0.67 10.59
N LYS A 50 -11.22 0.44 10.32
CA LYS A 50 -11.60 1.36 9.24
C LYS A 50 -11.41 0.62 7.91
N PRO A 51 -12.37 0.65 6.96
CA PRO A 51 -12.30 -0.13 5.71
C PRO A 51 -11.34 0.51 4.70
N VAL A 52 -10.05 0.60 5.03
CA VAL A 52 -8.97 1.13 4.22
C VAL A 52 -7.81 0.13 4.26
N ILE A 53 -7.29 -0.23 3.09
CA ILE A 53 -6.13 -1.12 2.97
C ILE A 53 -4.87 -0.27 3.15
N ASP A 54 -4.02 -0.64 4.10
CA ASP A 54 -2.70 -0.06 4.28
C ASP A 54 -1.66 -1.00 3.62
N CYS A 55 -0.74 -0.44 2.84
CA CYS A 55 0.22 -1.19 2.05
C CYS A 55 1.61 -0.58 2.21
N ASP A 56 2.58 -1.43 2.57
CA ASP A 56 3.99 -1.06 2.57
C ASP A 56 4.64 -1.55 1.27
N ILE A 57 5.30 -0.66 0.55
CA ILE A 57 6.12 -0.98 -0.63
C ILE A 57 7.56 -0.73 -0.24
N VAL A 58 8.34 -1.80 -0.09
CA VAL A 58 9.74 -1.71 0.32
C VAL A 58 10.62 -1.65 -0.92
N VAL A 59 11.45 -0.63 -1.02
CA VAL A 59 12.47 -0.45 -2.07
C VAL A 59 13.82 -0.17 -1.42
N ALA A 60 14.92 -0.37 -2.15
CA ALA A 60 16.26 -0.05 -1.64
C ALA A 60 16.49 1.47 -1.56
N GLU A 61 16.97 2.09 -2.64
CA GLU A 61 17.25 3.52 -2.71
C GLU A 61 16.31 4.26 -3.69
N HIS A 62 15.25 3.59 -4.15
CA HIS A 62 14.39 4.06 -5.25
C HIS A 62 13.07 4.68 -4.77
N VAL A 63 13.05 5.35 -3.61
CA VAL A 63 11.81 5.91 -3.03
C VAL A 63 11.19 7.00 -3.91
N GLU A 64 12.00 7.90 -4.46
CA GLU A 64 11.50 8.96 -5.37
C GLU A 64 10.91 8.35 -6.66
N ALA A 65 11.62 7.41 -7.27
CA ALA A 65 11.14 6.74 -8.48
C ALA A 65 9.87 5.91 -8.22
N ALA A 66 9.79 5.22 -7.08
CA ALA A 66 8.57 4.52 -6.65
C ALA A 66 7.41 5.51 -6.47
N THR A 67 7.69 6.67 -5.89
CA THR A 67 6.69 7.74 -5.70
C THR A 67 6.15 8.23 -7.04
N ASP A 68 7.01 8.47 -8.04
CA ASP A 68 6.59 8.89 -9.38
C ASP A 68 5.69 7.84 -10.07
N VAL A 69 6.02 6.55 -9.91
CA VAL A 69 5.17 5.45 -10.39
C VAL A 69 3.80 5.50 -9.73
N LEU A 70 3.73 5.67 -8.41
CA LEU A 70 2.47 5.73 -7.67
C LEU A 70 1.65 6.98 -8.04
N ILE A 71 2.29 8.12 -8.31
CA ILE A 71 1.61 9.31 -8.87
C ILE A 71 0.94 8.96 -10.21
N GLY A 72 1.62 8.18 -11.05
CA GLY A 72 1.06 7.65 -12.31
C GLY A 72 -0.18 6.77 -12.11
N LEU A 73 -0.32 6.11 -10.96
CA LEU A 73 -1.52 5.35 -10.56
C LEU A 73 -2.61 6.22 -9.90
N GLY A 74 -2.36 7.51 -9.73
CA GLY A 74 -3.31 8.47 -9.13
C GLY A 74 -3.13 8.73 -7.64
N PHE A 75 -2.03 8.26 -7.03
CA PHE A 75 -1.72 8.61 -5.64
C PHE A 75 -1.19 10.03 -5.51
N SER A 76 -1.43 10.65 -4.36
CA SER A 76 -0.85 11.94 -3.98
C SER A 76 0.24 11.73 -2.94
N PRO A 77 1.48 12.18 -3.18
CA PRO A 77 2.55 12.03 -2.20
C PRO A 77 2.30 12.95 -1.01
N LEU A 78 2.49 12.43 0.20
CA LEU A 78 2.36 13.19 1.45
C LEU A 78 3.71 13.43 2.13
N GLY A 79 4.82 12.97 1.53
CA GLY A 79 6.15 13.01 2.12
C GLY A 79 6.25 12.17 3.39
N GLU A 80 7.20 12.52 4.26
CA GLU A 80 7.55 11.73 5.43
C GLU A 80 6.54 11.79 6.58
N LEU A 81 5.59 12.74 6.54
CA LEU A 81 4.57 12.92 7.59
C LEU A 81 5.11 12.96 9.04
N GLY A 82 6.35 13.42 9.22
CA GLY A 82 7.02 13.51 10.52
C GLY A 82 7.86 12.29 10.91
N ILE A 83 8.03 11.32 10.02
CA ILE A 83 8.95 10.20 10.19
C ILE A 83 10.38 10.66 9.83
N PRO A 84 11.37 10.44 10.70
CA PRO A 84 12.77 10.74 10.37
C PRO A 84 13.35 9.72 9.37
N GLN A 85 14.22 10.19 8.49
CA GLN A 85 15.06 9.35 7.62
C GLN A 85 16.29 8.80 8.34
#